data_AF-A0A6N2UNC7-F1
#
_entry.id   AF-A0A6N2UNC7-F1
#
_cell.length_a   1.000
_cell.length_b   1.000
_cell.length_c   1.000
_cell.angle_alpha   90.00
_cell.angle_beta   90.00
_cell.angle_gamma   90.00
#
_symmetry.space_group_name_H-M   'P 1'
#
loop_
_entity.id
_entity.type
_entity.pdbx_description
1 polymer ?
#
loop_
_entity_poly.entity_id
_entity_poly.type
_entity_poly.pdbx_seq_one_letter_code
_entity_poly.pdbx_strand_id
1 'polypeptide(L)'
;MEKLLHTSNLFYNVPAIEAAKLFNQASGMEQVFFTNSGTEAIEGAVKIAKKYHFLKHNNHNGEIIAMKKSFHGRSMGRSGNMFAYQLYDVAPDIVVSAKALGCGIPVGAIGIRGAATGVLCAGDHGTTYGSNPLAAAAVTVVFQLYQ
;
A
#
# COMPACT_ATOMS: atom_id res chain seq x y z
N MET A 1 -20.06 -21.21 -10.09
CA MET A 1 -19.86 -19.75 -10.14
C MET A 1 -18.47 -19.50 -10.70
N GLU A 2 -18.38 -18.87 -11.86
CA GLU A 2 -17.08 -18.51 -12.45
C GLU A 2 -16.47 -17.36 -11.63
N LYS A 3 -15.23 -17.55 -11.16
CA LYS A 3 -14.52 -16.52 -10.39
C LYS A 3 -13.80 -15.57 -11.35
N LEU A 4 -13.76 -14.29 -10.98
CA LEU A 4 -13.11 -13.24 -11.76
C LEU A 4 -11.62 -13.14 -11.42
N LEU A 5 -10.76 -12.96 -12.41
CA LEU A 5 -9.31 -12.79 -12.21
C LEU A 5 -8.86 -11.33 -12.35
N HIS A 6 -9.37 -10.61 -13.35
CA HIS A 6 -8.92 -9.27 -13.68
C HIS A 6 -9.99 -8.47 -14.43
N THR A 7 -10.16 -7.19 -14.08
CA THR A 7 -11.09 -6.26 -14.75
C THR A 7 -10.49 -4.89 -15.01
N SER A 8 -9.18 -4.69 -14.85
CA SER A 8 -8.54 -3.37 -14.76
C SER A 8 -9.06 -2.50 -13.60
N ASN A 9 -8.51 -1.29 -13.46
CA ASN A 9 -8.94 -0.30 -12.46
C ASN A 9 -10.06 0.62 -12.97
N LEU A 10 -10.64 0.37 -14.16
CA LEU A 10 -11.83 1.08 -14.64
C LEU A 10 -13.12 0.63 -13.93
N PHE A 11 -13.10 -0.57 -13.34
CA PHE A 11 -14.26 -1.15 -12.66
C PHE A 11 -13.93 -1.50 -11.22
N TYR A 12 -14.92 -1.29 -10.34
CA TYR A 12 -14.83 -1.77 -8.97
C TYR A 12 -14.94 -3.29 -8.92
N ASN A 13 -14.26 -3.89 -7.95
CA ASN A 13 -14.43 -5.30 -7.62
C ASN A 13 -14.52 -5.48 -6.11
N VAL A 14 -15.40 -6.37 -5.68
CA VAL A 14 -15.67 -6.63 -4.25
C VAL A 14 -14.42 -7.10 -3.49
N PRO A 15 -13.60 -8.03 -4.02
CA PRO A 15 -12.41 -8.48 -3.30
C PRO A 15 -11.43 -7.35 -2.95
N ALA A 16 -11.21 -6.39 -3.86
CA ALA A 16 -10.33 -5.24 -3.60
C ALA A 16 -10.85 -4.35 -2.47
N ILE A 17 -12.17 -4.14 -2.39
CA ILE A 17 -12.80 -3.34 -1.33
C ILE A 17 -12.64 -4.03 0.02
N GLU A 18 -12.83 -5.34 0.08
CA GLU A 18 -12.66 -6.14 1.30
C GLU A 18 -11.20 -6.14 1.78
N ALA A 19 -10.27 -6.39 0.86
CA ALA A 19 -8.84 -6.34 1.14
C ALA A 19 -8.42 -4.96 1.66
N ALA A 20 -8.96 -3.89 1.07
CA ALA A 20 -8.67 -2.51 1.49
C ALA A 20 -9.14 -2.24 2.92
N LYS A 21 -10.36 -2.67 3.28
CA LYS A 21 -10.89 -2.53 4.65
C LYS A 21 -10.01 -3.23 5.68
N LEU A 22 -9.64 -4.49 5.41
CA LEU A 22 -8.78 -5.27 6.30
C LEU A 22 -7.39 -4.67 6.42
N PHE A 23 -6.80 -4.24 5.31
CA PHE A 23 -5.50 -3.56 5.32
C PHE A 23 -5.53 -2.28 6.17
N ASN A 24 -6.53 -1.43 5.96
CA ASN A 24 -6.67 -0.16 6.69
C ASN A 24 -6.86 -0.42 8.18
N GLN A 25 -7.72 -1.37 8.57
CA GLN A 25 -7.92 -1.75 9.96
C GLN A 25 -6.62 -2.27 10.60
N ALA A 26 -5.89 -3.14 9.91
CA ALA A 26 -4.69 -3.78 10.43
C ALA A 26 -3.48 -2.83 10.53
N SER A 27 -3.43 -1.82 9.64
CA SER A 27 -2.34 -0.82 9.60
C SER A 27 -2.67 0.46 10.39
N GLY A 28 -3.95 0.82 10.55
CA GLY A 28 -4.34 2.14 11.04
C GLY A 28 -4.13 3.25 10.00
N MET A 29 -4.12 2.89 8.71
CA MET A 29 -4.15 3.82 7.58
C MET A 29 -5.61 4.12 7.17
N GLU A 30 -5.82 5.25 6.50
CA GLU A 30 -7.14 5.71 6.06
C GLU A 30 -7.51 5.16 4.68
N GLN A 31 -6.53 5.05 3.79
CA GLN A 31 -6.70 4.62 2.41
C GLN A 31 -5.53 3.72 1.97
N VAL A 32 -5.79 2.85 1.00
CA VAL A 32 -4.76 1.99 0.41
C VAL A 32 -4.91 1.92 -1.10
N PHE A 33 -3.77 1.92 -1.80
CA PHE A 33 -3.66 1.64 -3.22
C PHE A 33 -2.84 0.37 -3.43
N PHE A 34 -3.42 -0.67 -4.05
CA PHE A 34 -2.69 -1.91 -4.32
C PHE A 34 -1.95 -1.86 -5.66
N THR A 35 -0.72 -2.35 -5.65
CA THR A 35 0.19 -2.50 -6.78
C THR A 35 0.54 -3.98 -6.96
N ASN A 36 1.44 -4.31 -7.89
CA ASN A 36 1.88 -5.69 -8.14
C ASN A 36 3.11 -6.09 -7.33
N SER A 37 3.85 -5.11 -6.81
CA SER A 37 5.12 -5.36 -6.12
C SER A 37 5.46 -4.27 -5.11
N GLY A 38 6.39 -4.59 -4.22
CA GLY A 38 6.97 -3.61 -3.31
C GLY A 38 7.69 -2.47 -4.04
N THR A 39 8.26 -2.72 -5.22
CA THR A 39 8.94 -1.69 -6.01
C THR A 39 7.95 -0.64 -6.54
N GLU A 40 6.85 -1.10 -7.14
CA GLU A 40 5.77 -0.19 -7.58
C GLU A 40 5.18 0.59 -6.41
N ALA A 41 5.01 -0.07 -5.25
CA ALA A 41 4.51 0.61 -4.06
C ALA A 41 5.48 1.69 -3.55
N ILE A 42 6.80 1.44 -3.57
CA ILE A 42 7.81 2.45 -3.24
C ILE A 42 7.81 3.60 -4.25
N GLU A 43 7.65 3.33 -5.54
CA GLU A 43 7.55 4.38 -6.56
C GLU A 43 6.35 5.30 -6.29
N GLY A 44 5.18 4.73 -5.99
CA GLY A 44 4.00 5.52 -5.62
C GLY A 44 4.19 6.31 -4.31
N ALA A 45 4.82 5.72 -3.29
CA ALA A 45 5.15 6.43 -2.05
C ALA A 45 6.09 7.63 -2.29
N VAL A 46 7.12 7.47 -3.12
CA VAL A 46 8.02 8.55 -3.51
C VAL A 46 7.29 9.63 -4.31
N LYS A 47 6.37 9.24 -5.21
CA LYS A 47 5.53 10.19 -5.95
C LYS A 47 4.63 11.01 -5.03
N ILE A 48 4.00 10.37 -4.03
CA ILE A 48 3.20 11.07 -3.01
C ILE A 48 4.08 12.09 -2.27
N ALA A 49 5.22 11.65 -1.72
CA ALA A 49 6.11 12.54 -0.96
C ALA A 49 6.59 13.75 -1.80
N LYS A 50 7.01 13.50 -3.04
CA LYS A 50 7.46 14.57 -3.95
C LYS A 50 6.33 15.51 -4.36
N LYS A 51 5.15 14.99 -4.66
CA LYS A 51 3.99 15.82 -5.01
C LYS A 51 3.52 16.64 -3.82
N TYR A 52 3.49 16.06 -2.62
CA TYR A 52 3.19 16.79 -1.39
C TYR A 52 4.14 17.97 -1.18
N HIS A 53 5.45 17.75 -1.32
CA HIS A 53 6.46 18.81 -1.24
C HIS A 53 6.21 19.91 -2.27
N PHE A 54 5.98 19.54 -3.54
CA PHE A 54 5.69 20.50 -4.60
C PHE A 54 4.43 21.32 -4.30
N LEU A 55 3.35 20.70 -3.84
CA LEU A 55 2.11 21.39 -3.51
C LEU A 55 2.27 22.36 -2.32
N LYS A 56 3.19 22.08 -1.39
CA LYS A 56 3.47 22.93 -0.22
C LYS A 56 4.43 24.08 -0.53
N HIS A 57 5.41 23.85 -1.40
CA HIS A 57 6.55 24.77 -1.58
C HIS A 57 6.74 25.29 -3.01
N ASN A 58 5.90 24.85 -3.94
CA ASN A 58 5.93 25.20 -5.37
C ASN A 58 7.33 25.02 -6.01
N ASN A 59 8.04 23.96 -5.62
CA ASN A 59 9.35 23.62 -6.18
C ASN A 59 9.62 22.11 -6.12
N HIS A 60 10.61 21.66 -6.87
CA HIS A 60 10.99 20.24 -6.97
C HIS A 60 12.24 19.87 -6.18
N ASN A 61 12.76 20.77 -5.34
CA ASN A 61 14.04 20.61 -4.63
C ASN A 61 13.90 19.79 -3.34
N GLY A 62 12.95 18.86 -3.29
CA GLY A 62 12.75 17.95 -2.17
C GLY A 62 13.80 16.85 -2.15
N GLU A 63 14.37 16.57 -0.99
CA GLU A 63 15.35 15.50 -0.79
C GLU A 63 14.70 14.25 -0.22
N ILE A 64 15.24 13.07 -0.54
CA ILE A 64 14.81 11.79 0.03
C ILE A 64 15.91 11.28 0.95
N ILE A 65 15.57 11.14 2.23
CA ILE A 65 16.46 10.55 3.23
C ILE A 65 16.14 9.07 3.36
N ALA A 66 17.16 8.23 3.24
CA ALA A 66 17.05 6.79 3.42
C ALA A 66 18.18 6.27 4.31
N MET A 67 17.89 5.25 5.12
CA MET A 67 18.92 4.62 5.95
C MET A 67 19.90 3.80 5.09
N LYS A 68 21.20 3.93 5.35
CA LYS A 68 22.23 3.10 4.74
C LYS A 68 22.05 1.65 5.16
N LYS A 69 22.03 0.71 4.20
CA LYS A 69 21.74 -0.72 4.41
C LYS A 69 20.36 -0.98 5.02
N SER A 70 19.37 -0.17 4.67
CA SER A 70 17.97 -0.44 5.04
C SER A 70 17.52 -1.81 4.52
N PHE A 71 16.64 -2.46 5.28
CA PHE A 71 16.05 -3.75 4.93
C PHE A 71 14.53 -3.66 4.95
N HIS A 72 13.89 -4.11 3.87
CA HIS A 72 12.43 -4.21 3.77
C HIS A 72 11.91 -5.54 4.33
N GLY A 73 10.63 -5.61 4.71
CA GLY A 73 9.99 -6.89 5.10
C GLY A 73 9.88 -7.10 6.61
N ARG A 74 9.69 -6.03 7.38
CA ARG A 74 9.36 -6.08 8.81
C ARG A 74 7.85 -5.94 9.10
N SER A 75 7.03 -5.87 8.04
CA SER A 75 5.56 -5.85 8.09
C SER A 75 4.98 -7.27 7.99
N MET A 76 3.66 -7.36 8.12
CA MET A 76 2.84 -8.58 8.06
C MET A 76 3.28 -9.62 9.10
N GLY A 77 3.34 -9.21 10.37
CA GLY A 77 3.62 -10.11 11.50
C GLY A 77 5.11 -10.47 11.69
N ARG A 78 5.99 -10.16 10.73
CA ARG A 78 7.41 -10.58 10.76
C ARG A 78 8.17 -10.07 11.99
N SER A 79 7.78 -8.92 12.52
CA SER A 79 8.40 -8.30 13.71
C SER A 79 7.68 -8.64 15.02
N GLY A 80 6.68 -9.53 15.00
CA GLY A 80 5.80 -9.81 16.13
C GLY A 80 4.59 -8.87 16.22
N ASN A 81 4.60 -7.77 15.48
CA ASN A 81 3.43 -6.91 15.23
C ASN A 81 3.05 -6.95 13.75
N MET A 82 1.81 -6.57 13.45
CA MET A 82 1.33 -6.53 12.07
C MET A 82 2.17 -5.58 11.23
N PHE A 83 2.53 -4.41 11.75
CA PHE A 83 3.49 -3.51 11.14
C PHE A 83 4.55 -3.06 12.15
N ALA A 84 5.81 -2.98 11.72
CA ALA A 84 6.93 -2.68 12.61
C ALA A 84 6.81 -1.35 13.34
N TYR A 85 6.19 -0.32 12.75
CA TYR A 85 6.02 0.97 13.41
C TYR A 85 5.09 0.92 14.63
N GLN A 86 4.23 -0.11 14.73
CA GLN A 86 3.34 -0.31 15.87
C GLN A 86 4.13 -0.68 17.14
N LEU A 87 5.34 -1.26 17.02
CA LEU A 87 6.24 -1.49 18.15
C LEU A 87 6.76 -0.18 18.78
N TYR A 88 6.80 0.89 18.00
CA TYR A 88 7.38 2.16 18.40
C TYR A 88 6.33 3.24 18.67
N ASP A 89 5.05 2.93 18.48
CA ASP A 89 3.93 3.87 18.57
C ASP A 89 4.12 5.17 17.73
N VAL A 90 4.74 5.02 16.55
CA VAL A 90 5.01 6.12 15.61
C VAL A 90 4.30 5.84 14.30
N ALA A 91 3.09 6.38 14.13
CA ALA A 91 2.33 6.17 12.90
C ALA A 91 2.89 7.00 11.73
N PRO A 92 3.28 6.38 10.59
CA PRO A 92 3.76 7.13 9.42
C PRO A 92 2.59 7.70 8.60
N ASP A 93 2.82 8.75 7.82
CA ASP A 93 1.85 9.25 6.82
C ASP A 93 1.69 8.30 5.63
N ILE A 94 2.74 7.54 5.30
CA ILE A 94 2.76 6.57 4.21
C ILE A 94 3.41 5.27 4.70
N VAL A 95 2.76 4.13 4.48
CA VAL A 95 3.33 2.80 4.69
C VAL A 95 3.31 2.00 3.39
N VAL A 96 4.38 1.25 3.14
CA VAL A 96 4.47 0.31 2.02
C VAL A 96 4.54 -1.13 2.53
N SER A 97 3.74 -2.01 1.93
CA SER A 97 3.77 -3.46 2.20
C SER A 97 3.73 -4.27 0.91
N ALA A 98 4.25 -5.50 0.95
CA ALA A 98 4.30 -6.45 -0.16
C ALA A 98 4.65 -7.84 0.41
N LYS A 99 5.28 -8.73 -0.38
CA LYS A 99 5.83 -10.03 0.06
C LYS A 99 4.77 -10.87 0.80
N ALA A 100 4.85 -10.91 2.13
CA ALA A 100 3.92 -11.63 2.99
C ALA A 100 2.47 -11.15 2.82
N LEU A 101 2.24 -9.92 2.33
CA LEU A 101 0.91 -9.38 2.03
C LEU A 101 0.09 -10.29 1.11
N GLY A 102 0.72 -10.87 0.08
CA GLY A 102 0.06 -11.81 -0.84
C GLY A 102 0.46 -13.27 -0.65
N CYS A 103 1.32 -13.57 0.33
CA CYS A 103 1.83 -14.92 0.62
C CYS A 103 2.25 -15.73 -0.63
N GLY A 104 2.95 -15.08 -1.56
CA GLY A 104 3.40 -15.68 -2.82
C GLY A 104 2.66 -15.19 -4.07
N ILE A 105 1.46 -14.63 -3.90
CA ILE A 105 0.76 -13.89 -4.96
C ILE A 105 1.38 -12.49 -5.11
N PRO A 106 1.72 -12.03 -6.33
CA PRO A 106 2.28 -10.70 -6.55
C PRO A 106 1.31 -9.59 -6.14
N VAL A 107 1.67 -8.86 -5.09
CA VAL A 107 0.94 -7.68 -4.63
C VAL A 107 1.86 -6.76 -3.82
N GLY A 108 1.69 -5.47 -4.01
CA GLY A 108 2.18 -4.41 -3.13
C GLY A 108 1.03 -3.53 -2.68
N ALA A 109 1.27 -2.69 -1.68
CA ALA A 109 0.28 -1.77 -1.13
C ALA A 109 0.96 -0.49 -0.68
N ILE A 110 0.28 0.63 -0.93
CA ILE A 110 0.60 1.96 -0.43
C ILE A 110 -0.55 2.37 0.50
N GLY A 111 -0.34 2.28 1.80
CA GLY A 111 -1.26 2.81 2.80
C GLY A 111 -0.93 4.26 3.09
N ILE A 112 -1.95 5.11 3.20
CA ILE A 112 -1.79 6.54 3.50
C ILE A 112 -2.74 7.01 4.59
N ARG A 113 -2.34 8.07 5.29
CA ARG A 113 -3.16 8.82 6.24
C ARG A 113 -2.74 10.29 6.30
N GLY A 114 -3.56 11.13 6.92
CA GLY A 114 -3.16 12.48 7.28
C GLY A 114 -2.68 13.31 6.09
N ALA A 115 -1.45 13.83 6.15
CA ALA A 115 -0.92 14.74 5.14
C ALA A 115 -0.75 14.12 3.75
N ALA A 116 -0.69 12.79 3.65
CA ALA A 116 -0.60 12.07 2.39
C ALA A 116 -1.96 11.90 1.69
N THR A 117 -3.06 12.02 2.42
CA THR A 117 -4.43 11.88 1.90
C THR A 117 -4.73 12.98 0.88
N GLY A 118 -5.24 12.59 -0.29
CA GLY A 118 -5.62 13.53 -1.37
C GLY A 118 -4.45 14.17 -2.13
N VAL A 119 -3.19 13.77 -1.86
CA VAL A 119 -2.03 14.28 -2.60
C VAL A 119 -2.02 13.78 -4.05
N LEU A 120 -2.32 12.49 -4.25
CA LEU A 120 -2.58 11.94 -5.58
C LEU A 120 -4.09 11.92 -5.83
N CYS A 121 -4.46 12.38 -7.01
CA CYS A 121 -5.79 12.40 -7.58
C CYS A 121 -5.86 11.39 -8.74
N ALA A 122 -7.08 11.14 -9.23
CA ALA A 122 -7.29 10.32 -10.41
C ALA A 122 -6.42 10.80 -11.58
N GLY A 123 -5.62 9.89 -12.15
CA GLY A 123 -4.70 10.18 -13.26
C GLY A 123 -3.24 10.39 -12.85
N ASP A 124 -2.93 10.70 -11.58
CA ASP A 124 -1.53 10.93 -11.17
C ASP A 124 -0.68 9.66 -11.06
N HIS A 125 -1.33 8.54 -10.73
CA HIS A 125 -0.70 7.24 -10.55
C HIS A 125 -1.70 6.14 -10.95
N GLY A 126 -1.19 4.99 -11.34
CA GLY A 126 -2.02 3.92 -11.88
C GLY A 126 -1.24 2.63 -12.05
N THR A 127 -1.99 1.55 -12.22
CA THR A 127 -1.46 0.22 -12.49
C THR A 127 -2.49 -0.54 -13.30
N THR A 128 -2.04 -1.40 -14.22
CA THR A 128 -2.96 -2.27 -14.95
C THR A 128 -3.49 -3.35 -14.02
N TYR A 129 -2.59 -4.09 -13.36
CA TYR A 129 -2.91 -5.31 -12.62
C TYR A 129 -3.12 -5.12 -11.11
N GLY A 130 -2.69 -4.00 -10.53
CA GLY A 130 -2.90 -3.78 -9.10
C GLY A 130 -4.39 -3.72 -8.76
N SER A 131 -4.73 -4.20 -7.56
CA SER A 131 -6.12 -4.38 -7.10
C SER A 131 -6.95 -5.40 -7.88
N ASN A 132 -6.34 -6.29 -8.68
CA ASN A 132 -7.08 -7.34 -9.35
C ASN A 132 -7.76 -8.30 -8.33
N PRO A 133 -8.94 -8.86 -8.67
CA PRO A 133 -9.70 -9.74 -7.77
C PRO A 133 -8.91 -10.93 -7.19
N LEU A 134 -8.00 -11.53 -7.96
CA LEU A 134 -7.19 -12.66 -7.50
C LEU A 134 -6.23 -12.25 -6.38
N ALA A 135 -5.45 -11.19 -6.61
CA ALA A 135 -4.50 -10.68 -5.63
C ALA A 135 -5.22 -10.16 -4.39
N ALA A 136 -6.34 -9.44 -4.57
CA ALA A 136 -7.13 -8.95 -3.45
C ALA A 136 -7.73 -10.07 -2.60
N ALA A 137 -8.26 -11.14 -3.21
CA ALA A 137 -8.75 -12.30 -2.48
C ALA A 137 -7.63 -12.96 -1.66
N ALA A 138 -6.42 -13.06 -2.21
CA ALA A 138 -5.26 -13.57 -1.46
C ALA A 138 -4.92 -12.69 -0.26
N VAL A 139 -4.91 -11.35 -0.43
CA VAL A 139 -4.69 -10.39 0.66
C VAL A 139 -5.74 -10.53 1.76
N THR A 140 -7.01 -10.65 1.40
CA THR A 140 -8.11 -10.87 2.35
C THR A 140 -7.87 -12.11 3.21
N VAL A 141 -7.56 -13.25 2.57
CA VAL A 141 -7.28 -14.50 3.29
C VAL A 141 -6.05 -14.36 4.19
N VAL A 142 -4.99 -13.70 3.71
CA VAL A 142 -3.80 -13.44 4.54
C VAL A 142 -4.20 -12.69 5.81
N PHE A 143 -4.95 -11.59 5.71
CA PHE A 143 -5.35 -10.85 6.91
C PHE A 143 -6.29 -11.64 7.83
N GLN A 144 -7.19 -12.45 7.29
CA GLN A 144 -8.09 -13.30 8.08
C GLN A 144 -7.33 -14.36 8.89
N LEU A 145 -6.19 -14.86 8.39
CA LEU A 145 -5.36 -15.82 9.12
C LEU A 145 -4.58 -15.21 10.30
N TYR A 146 -4.45 -13.89 10.34
CA TYR A 146 -3.75 -13.17 11.42
C TYR A 146 -4.72 -12.57 12.47
N GLN A 147 -6.03 -12.70 12.28
CA GLN A 147 -7.06 -12.32 13.25
C GLN A 147 -7.37 -13.49 14.19
#